data_AF-A0A258XBC4-F1
#
_entry.id   AF-A0A258XBC4-F1
#
_cell.length_a   1.000
_cell.length_b   1.000
_cell.length_c   1.000
_cell.angle_alpha   90.00
_cell.angle_beta   90.00
_cell.angle_gamma   90.00
#
_symmetry.space_group_name_H-M   'P 1'
#
loop_
_entity.id
_entity.type
_entity.pdbx_description
1 polymer ?
#
loop_
_entity_poly.entity_id
_entity_poly.type
_entity_poly.pdbx_seq_one_letter_code
_entity_poly.pdbx_strand_id
1 'polypeptide(L)' 'SKVVGFEDLGMEAIYEFTVEDMPVTVAVDSEGENVHKSAPLVWKKKIADEGLLPA' A
#
# COMPACT_ATOMS: atom_id res chain seq x y z
N SER A 1 13.22 18.71 -5.19
CA SER A 1 13.04 18.24 -3.81
C SER A 1 14.00 19.00 -2.93
N LYS A 2 13.59 19.36 -1.72
CA LYS A 2 14.47 20.00 -0.74
C LYS A 2 14.80 18.98 0.34
N VAL A 3 16.09 18.78 0.64
CA VAL A 3 16.51 17.99 1.80
C VAL A 3 16.14 18.77 3.05
N VAL A 4 15.43 18.14 3.97
CA VAL A 4 15.01 18.74 5.25
C VAL A 4 15.64 18.06 6.46
N GLY A 5 16.39 16.97 6.25
CA GLY A 5 17.18 16.33 7.30
C GLY A 5 18.05 15.18 6.77
N PHE A 6 19.14 14.91 7.49
CA PHE A 6 20.06 13.78 7.25
C PHE A 6 20.67 13.74 5.84
N GLU A 7 21.23 14.88 5.40
CA GLU A 7 21.82 15.04 4.06
C GLU A 7 22.94 14.03 3.76
N ASP A 8 23.68 13.62 4.79
CA ASP A 8 24.76 12.64 4.71
C ASP A 8 24.30 11.24 4.30
N LEU A 9 23.00 10.92 4.45
CA LEU A 9 22.39 9.67 3.99
C LEU A 9 22.14 9.63 2.48
N GLY A 10 22.42 10.72 1.76
CA GLY A 10 22.26 10.79 0.31
C GLY A 10 20.82 10.50 -0.12
N MET A 11 20.60 9.43 -0.89
CA MET A 11 19.28 9.07 -1.41
C MET A 11 18.24 8.77 -0.31
N GLU A 12 18.69 8.35 0.87
CA GLU A 12 17.82 8.00 2.00
C GLU A 12 17.50 9.19 2.92
N ALA A 13 17.98 10.39 2.60
CA ALA A 13 17.67 11.61 3.35
C ALA A 13 16.15 11.91 3.38
N ILE A 14 15.71 12.79 4.28
CA ILE A 14 14.31 13.23 4.31
C ILE A 14 14.12 14.39 3.33
N TYR A 15 13.15 14.25 2.44
CA TYR A 15 12.85 15.21 1.39
C TYR A 15 11.43 15.77 1.53
N GLU A 16 11.30 17.07 1.31
CA GLU A 16 10.02 17.73 1.15
C GLU A 16 9.62 17.77 -0.34
N PHE A 17 8.37 17.40 -0.60
CA PHE A 17 7.75 17.42 -1.92
C PHE A 17 6.36 18.06 -1.84
N THR A 18 6.04 18.86 -2.84
CA THR A 18 4.66 19.18 -3.20
C THR A 18 4.24 18.20 -4.29
N VAL A 19 3.09 17.54 -4.09
CA VAL A 19 2.58 16.54 -5.03
C VAL A 19 1.26 17.02 -5.64
N GLU A 20 1.00 16.59 -6.87
CA GLU A 20 -0.24 16.83 -7.61
C GLU A 20 -0.68 15.48 -8.18
N ASP A 21 -1.95 15.14 -8.05
CA ASP A 21 -2.54 13.89 -8.56
C ASP A 21 -1.70 12.63 -8.26
N MET A 22 -1.40 12.40 -6.98
CA MET A 22 -0.66 11.22 -6.51
C MET A 22 -1.63 10.12 -6.04
N PRO A 23 -2.10 9.21 -6.91
CA PRO A 23 -3.05 8.19 -6.52
C PRO A 23 -2.43 7.20 -5.52
N VAL A 24 -3.18 6.92 -4.46
CA VAL A 24 -2.84 5.95 -3.42
C VAL A 24 -4.09 5.16 -3.02
N THR A 25 -3.88 3.96 -2.50
CA THR A 25 -4.96 3.10 -1.98
C THR A 25 -4.82 2.96 -0.47
N VAL A 26 -5.94 3.03 0.26
CA VAL A 26 -5.96 2.79 1.70
C VAL A 26 -5.66 1.32 1.98
N ALA A 27 -4.50 1.04 2.58
CA ALA A 27 -4.11 -0.31 2.99
C ALA A 27 -4.52 -0.62 4.44
N VAL A 28 -4.47 0.39 5.31
CA VAL A 28 -4.93 0.32 6.70
C VAL A 28 -5.66 1.61 7.02
N ASP A 29 -6.86 1.53 7.59
CA ASP A 29 -7.63 2.71 8.01
C ASP A 29 -7.49 3.01 9.51
N SER A 30 -8.12 4.10 9.95
CA SER A 30 -8.09 4.54 11.35
C SER A 30 -8.89 3.66 12.32
N GLU A 31 -9.76 2.79 11.80
CA GLU A 31 -10.54 1.84 12.61
C GLU A 31 -9.79 0.50 12.78
N GLY A 32 -8.66 0.33 12.08
CA GLY A 32 -7.81 -0.85 12.14
C GLY A 32 -8.14 -1.91 11.10
N GLU A 33 -9.00 -1.61 10.11
CA GLU A 33 -9.19 -2.49 8.96
C GLU A 33 -7.89 -2.55 8.15
N ASN A 34 -7.50 -3.75 7.69
CA ASN A 34 -6.25 -3.96 6.97
C ASN A 34 -6.48 -4.86 5.74
N VAL A 35 -6.20 -4.32 4.56
CA VAL A 35 -6.40 -5.00 3.27
C VAL A 35 -5.58 -6.29 3.16
N HIS A 36 -4.40 -6.35 3.79
CA HIS A 36 -3.57 -7.56 3.79
C HIS A 36 -4.17 -8.70 4.62
N LYS A 37 -5.21 -8.42 5.43
CA LYS A 37 -6.01 -9.45 6.12
C LYS A 37 -7.30 -9.76 5.37
N SER A 38 -8.05 -8.74 4.95
CA SER A 38 -9.38 -8.92 4.34
C SER A 38 -9.30 -9.37 2.88
N ALA A 39 -8.38 -8.84 2.07
CA ALA A 39 -8.31 -9.16 0.65
C ALA A 39 -7.99 -10.65 0.37
N PRO A 40 -7.05 -11.32 1.07
CA PRO A 40 -6.84 -12.76 0.87
C PRO A 40 -8.10 -13.60 1.09
N LEU A 41 -8.96 -13.23 2.04
CA LEU A 41 -10.22 -13.93 2.30
C LEU A 41 -11.23 -13.72 1.17
N VAL A 42 -11.36 -12.47 0.70
CA VAL A 42 -12.23 -12.14 -0.44
C VAL A 42 -11.80 -12.88 -1.70
N TRP A 43 -10.50 -12.86 -2.01
CA TRP A 43 -9.97 -13.54 -3.20
C TRP A 43 -10.04 -15.05 -3.07
N LYS A 44 -9.76 -15.62 -1.90
CA LYS A 44 -9.94 -17.06 -1.67
C LYS A 44 -11.36 -17.51 -1.99
N LYS A 45 -12.37 -16.74 -1.57
CA LYS A 45 -13.77 -17.02 -1.90
C LYS A 45 -14.03 -16.89 -3.41
N LYS A 46 -13.67 -15.76 -4.02
CA LYS A 46 -13.90 -15.51 -5.45
C LYS A 46 -13.26 -16.58 -6.34
N ILE A 47 -12.01 -16.93 -6.05
CA ILE A 47 -11.26 -17.95 -6.80
C ILE A 47 -11.96 -19.32 -6.71
N ALA A 48 -12.48 -19.68 -5.54
CA ALA A 48 -13.26 -20.92 -5.36
C ALA A 48 -14.58 -20.87 -6.14
N ASP A 49 -15.30 -19.74 -6.07
CA ASP A 49 -16.58 -19.54 -6.78
C ASP A 49 -16.38 -19.57 -8.31
N GLU A 50 -15.26 -19.06 -8.82
CA GLU A 50 -14.90 -19.04 -10.25
C GLU A 50 -14.25 -20.35 -10.73
N GLY A 51 -14.02 -21.33 -9.85
CA GLY A 51 -13.45 -22.63 -10.21
C GLY A 51 -12.01 -22.55 -10.75
N LEU A 52 -11.26 -21.52 -10.35
CA LEU A 52 -9.90 -21.25 -10.88
C LEU A 52 -8.81 -22.11 -10.23
N LEU A 53 -9.16 -22.93 -9.23
CA LEU A 53 -8.25 -23.90 -8.63
C LEU A 53 -8.59 -25.31 -9.10
N PRO A 54 -7.58 -26.14 -9.40
CA PRO A 54 -7.80 -27.55 -9.68
C PRO A 54 -8.34 -28.27 -8.45
N ALA A 55 -9.17 -29.28 -8.69
CA ALA A 55 -9.73 -30.18 -7.67
C ALA A 55 -8.66 -31.05 -7.00
#